data_AF-A0A7S4HR02-F1
#
_entry.id   AF-A0A7S4HR02-F1
#
_cell.length_a   1.000
_cell.length_b   1.000
_cell.length_c   1.000
_cell.angle_alpha   90.00
_cell.angle_beta   90.00
_cell.angle_gamma   90.00
#
_symmetry.space_group_name_H-M   'P 1'
#
loop_
_entity.id
_entity.type
_entity.pdbx_description
1 polymer ?
#
loop_
_entity_poly.entity_id
_entity_poly.type
_entity_poly.pdbx_seq_one_letter_code
_entity_poly.pdbx_strand_id
1 'polypeptide(L)'
;GQLSAENRKEFSEILQELSGTKESIKSATNWISQHCYTISDVVSMVDIEINSNISYDKKLYIFYVVNDVLGYCSQFRSDPRVVDPICHAFQEKMVSILRAVYAGESEDRQDRVLKVLRLWATKSFYDDNTIQMYEEQMKSDGPIPETKPEDEEEIPPWLRQDYNSGPPPQSAPWQPPPPQGDRKPYGDEPDAKRMRYD
;
A
#
# COMPACT_ATOMS: atom_id res chain seq x y z
N GLY A 1 4.18 8.06 -11.87
CA GLY A 1 4.86 8.90 -12.89
C GLY A 1 6.06 9.57 -12.25
N GLN A 2 6.91 10.23 -13.04
CA GLN A 2 8.07 10.95 -12.51
C GLN A 2 7.70 12.41 -12.22
N LEU A 3 8.18 12.95 -11.11
CA LEU A 3 8.03 14.36 -10.77
C LEU A 3 8.83 15.22 -11.78
N SER A 4 8.35 16.41 -12.14
CA SER A 4 9.11 17.31 -13.01
C SER A 4 10.32 17.90 -12.27
N ALA A 5 11.30 18.44 -13.00
CA ALA A 5 12.44 19.12 -12.36
C ALA A 5 12.01 20.39 -11.60
N GLU A 6 11.03 21.11 -12.13
CA GLU A 6 10.43 22.29 -11.50
C GLU A 6 9.74 21.93 -10.19
N ASN A 7 8.90 20.89 -10.20
CA ASN A 7 8.17 20.45 -9.01
C ASN A 7 9.12 19.85 -7.96
N ARG A 8 10.20 19.17 -8.36
CA ARG A 8 11.26 18.76 -7.44
C ARG A 8 11.90 19.96 -6.74
N LYS A 9 12.21 21.01 -7.48
CA LYS A 9 12.81 22.22 -6.92
C LYS A 9 11.83 22.91 -5.97
N GLU A 10 10.59 23.12 -6.39
CA GLU A 10 9.54 23.71 -5.57
C GLU A 10 9.32 22.94 -4.27
N PHE A 11 9.23 21.61 -4.35
CA PHE A 11 9.03 20.80 -3.14
C PHE A 11 10.23 20.84 -2.20
N SER A 12 11.45 20.87 -2.74
CA SER A 12 12.65 21.06 -1.94
C SER A 12 12.63 22.39 -1.20
N GLU A 13 12.18 23.47 -1.85
CA GLU A 13 12.03 24.79 -1.23
C GLU A 13 10.95 24.77 -0.14
N ILE A 14 9.79 24.16 -0.41
CA ILE A 14 8.72 23.97 0.59
C ILE A 14 9.24 23.24 1.82
N LEU A 15 9.98 22.13 1.62
CA LEU A 15 10.56 21.38 2.72
C LEU A 15 11.61 22.21 3.46
N GLN A 16 12.46 22.98 2.78
CA GLN A 16 13.48 23.84 3.40
C GLN A 16 12.89 25.03 4.17
N GLU A 17 11.75 25.55 3.77
CA GLU A 17 11.05 26.68 4.43
C GLU A 17 10.00 26.22 5.46
N LEU A 18 9.68 24.92 5.51
CA LEU A 18 8.75 24.32 6.46
C LEU A 18 8.97 24.78 7.91
N SER A 19 7.90 25.21 8.56
CA SER A 19 7.91 25.67 9.96
C SER A 19 6.87 24.92 10.78
N GLY A 20 6.91 25.09 12.11
CA GLY A 20 5.96 24.44 13.03
C GLY A 20 4.55 25.05 13.02
N THR A 21 4.26 25.97 12.11
CA THR A 21 2.92 26.57 12.00
C THR A 21 1.97 25.61 11.28
N LYS A 22 0.69 25.65 11.67
CA LYS A 22 -0.34 24.80 11.07
C LYS A 22 -0.50 25.10 9.58
N GLU A 23 -0.34 26.36 9.20
CA GLU A 23 -0.44 26.84 7.83
C GLU A 23 0.69 26.29 6.96
N SER A 24 1.92 26.26 7.47
CA SER A 24 3.09 25.73 6.77
C SER A 24 2.96 24.23 6.54
N ILE A 25 2.60 23.47 7.59
CA ILE A 25 2.35 22.02 7.50
C ILE A 25 1.22 21.73 6.50
N LYS A 26 0.08 22.42 6.63
CA LYS A 26 -1.07 22.23 5.75
C LYS A 26 -0.76 22.57 4.29
N SER A 27 0.04 23.60 4.03
CA SER A 27 0.48 23.96 2.68
C SER A 27 1.30 22.84 2.05
N ALA A 28 2.25 22.27 2.80
CA ALA A 28 3.05 21.13 2.33
C ALA A 28 2.19 19.88 2.09
N THR A 29 1.26 19.55 3.00
CA THR A 29 0.30 18.45 2.81
C THR A 29 -0.55 18.63 1.56
N ASN A 30 -1.04 19.84 1.30
CA ASN A 30 -1.81 20.15 0.09
C ASN A 30 -0.96 19.97 -1.17
N TRP A 31 0.30 20.41 -1.14
CA TRP A 31 1.21 20.24 -2.26
C TRP A 31 1.42 18.75 -2.58
N ILE A 32 1.68 17.91 -1.58
CA ILE A 32 1.82 16.45 -1.77
C ILE A 32 0.54 15.84 -2.34
N SER A 33 -0.62 16.27 -1.84
CA SER A 33 -1.92 15.77 -2.30
C SER A 33 -2.20 16.09 -3.77
N GLN A 34 -1.74 17.25 -4.26
CA GLN A 34 -1.84 17.63 -5.69
C GLN A 34 -0.88 16.82 -6.59
N HIS A 35 0.15 16.22 -6.01
CA HIS A 35 1.20 15.46 -6.70
C HIS A 35 1.11 13.94 -6.41
N CYS A 36 -0.08 13.43 -6.08
CA CYS A 36 -0.30 12.03 -5.72
C CYS A 36 0.06 11.03 -6.83
N TYR A 37 -0.03 11.41 -8.11
CA TYR A 37 0.37 10.54 -9.24
C TYR A 37 1.89 10.31 -9.35
N THR A 38 2.67 11.10 -8.63
CA THR A 38 4.14 11.03 -8.56
C THR A 38 4.60 10.72 -7.13
N ILE A 39 3.76 10.05 -6.34
CA ILE A 39 3.98 9.90 -4.89
C ILE A 39 5.31 9.21 -4.54
N SER A 40 5.77 8.22 -5.30
CA SER A 40 7.04 7.54 -5.04
C SER A 40 8.24 8.49 -5.07
N ASP A 41 8.26 9.44 -6.01
CA ASP A 41 9.31 10.47 -6.09
C ASP A 41 9.19 11.45 -4.93
N VAL A 42 7.96 11.85 -4.57
CA VAL A 42 7.69 12.76 -3.45
C VAL A 42 8.13 12.14 -2.13
N VAL A 43 7.81 10.87 -1.89
CA VAL A 43 8.24 10.12 -0.70
C VAL A 43 9.76 10.00 -0.65
N SER A 44 10.41 9.74 -1.80
CA SER A 44 11.88 9.70 -1.87
C SER A 44 12.51 11.05 -1.50
N MET A 45 11.92 12.16 -1.93
CA MET A 45 12.38 13.50 -1.53
C MET A 45 12.19 13.77 -0.03
N VAL A 46 11.06 13.34 0.55
CA VAL A 46 10.84 13.42 2.01
C VAL A 46 11.89 12.63 2.76
N ASP A 47 12.17 11.40 2.34
CA ASP A 47 13.18 10.51 2.95
C ASP A 47 14.59 11.11 2.87
N ILE A 48 14.96 11.71 1.73
CA ILE A 48 16.25 12.38 1.55
C ILE A 48 16.37 13.60 2.47
N GLU A 49 15.35 14.46 2.52
CA GLU A 49 15.41 15.69 3.31
C GLU A 49 15.42 15.40 4.81
N ILE A 50 14.59 14.47 5.30
CA ILE A 50 14.53 14.17 6.75
C ILE A 50 15.83 13.54 7.27
N ASN A 51 16.53 12.79 6.42
CA ASN A 51 17.84 12.20 6.71
C ASN A 51 19.01 13.16 6.47
N SER A 52 18.76 14.35 5.93
CA SER A 52 19.79 15.37 5.75
C SER A 52 20.19 16.01 7.09
N ASN A 53 21.25 16.82 7.09
CA ASN A 53 21.75 17.49 8.28
C ASN A 53 20.89 18.71 8.66
N ILE A 54 19.66 18.44 9.09
CA ILE A 54 18.66 19.43 9.53
C ILE A 54 18.36 19.29 11.02
N SER A 55 17.79 20.33 11.63
CA SER A 55 17.44 20.31 13.05
C SER A 55 16.34 19.29 13.36
N TYR A 56 16.32 18.79 14.60
CA TYR A 56 15.24 17.92 15.08
C TYR A 56 13.85 18.50 14.82
N ASP A 57 13.64 19.79 15.14
CA ASP A 57 12.34 20.44 14.95
C ASP A 57 11.89 20.37 13.49
N LYS A 58 12.84 20.54 12.55
CA LYS A 58 12.58 20.43 11.12
C LYS A 58 12.17 19.01 10.74
N LYS A 59 12.89 18.00 11.21
CA LYS A 59 12.52 16.58 11.01
C LYS A 59 11.13 16.28 11.55
N LEU A 60 10.82 16.81 12.74
CA LEU A 60 9.51 16.66 13.36
C LEU A 60 8.40 17.32 12.54
N TYR A 61 8.63 18.51 11.96
CA TYR A 61 7.66 19.16 11.07
C TYR A 61 7.43 18.36 9.79
N ILE A 62 8.49 17.82 9.18
CA ILE A 62 8.38 16.93 8.02
C ILE A 62 7.56 15.70 8.40
N PHE A 63 7.83 15.09 9.56
CA PHE A 63 7.08 13.95 10.06
C PHE A 63 5.59 14.28 10.31
N TYR A 64 5.26 15.49 10.78
CA TYR A 64 3.87 15.94 10.88
C TYR A 64 3.20 16.12 9.52
N VAL A 65 3.91 16.57 8.48
CA VAL A 65 3.39 16.58 7.11
C VAL A 65 3.07 15.17 6.65
N VAL A 66 3.95 14.19 6.90
CA VAL A 66 3.70 12.78 6.58
C VAL A 66 2.44 12.28 7.31
N ASN A 67 2.32 12.53 8.61
CA ASN A 67 1.12 12.19 9.38
C ASN A 67 -0.16 12.76 8.77
N ASP A 68 -0.14 14.04 8.38
CA ASP A 68 -1.31 14.71 7.81
C ASP A 68 -1.68 14.15 6.43
N VAL A 69 -0.70 13.78 5.61
CA VAL A 69 -0.93 13.12 4.32
C VAL A 69 -1.56 11.74 4.53
N LEU A 70 -1.00 10.90 5.41
CA LEU A 70 -1.58 9.58 5.72
C LEU A 70 -2.99 9.72 6.30
N GLY A 71 -3.19 10.69 7.19
CA GLY A 71 -4.49 10.99 7.77
C GLY A 71 -5.52 11.49 6.77
N TYR A 72 -5.10 12.30 5.79
CA TYR A 72 -5.94 12.70 4.67
C TYR A 72 -6.35 11.49 3.82
N CYS A 73 -5.39 10.63 3.43
CA CYS A 73 -5.66 9.48 2.57
C CYS A 73 -6.56 8.43 3.24
N SER A 74 -6.34 8.17 4.54
CA SER A 74 -7.13 7.20 5.30
C SER A 74 -8.63 7.53 5.35
N GLN A 75 -9.01 8.81 5.31
CA GLN A 75 -10.42 9.25 5.36
C GLN A 75 -11.22 8.89 4.12
N PHE A 76 -10.56 8.63 2.99
CA PHE A 76 -11.21 8.28 1.73
C PHE A 76 -11.26 6.77 1.48
N ARG A 77 -10.74 5.95 2.39
CA ARG A 77 -10.78 4.48 2.26
C ARG A 77 -12.17 3.95 2.59
N SER A 78 -12.73 3.15 1.68
CA SER A 78 -13.98 2.42 1.92
C SER A 78 -13.77 1.20 2.83
N ASP A 79 -12.58 0.57 2.77
CA ASP A 79 -12.18 -0.55 3.62
C ASP A 79 -10.86 -0.21 4.32
N PRO A 80 -10.84 -0.13 5.66
CA PRO A 80 -9.63 0.16 6.44
C PRO A 80 -8.48 -0.84 6.24
N ARG A 81 -8.78 -2.06 5.79
CA ARG A 81 -7.79 -3.13 5.56
C ARG A 81 -7.02 -2.95 4.25
N VAL A 82 -7.52 -2.12 3.34
CA VAL A 82 -6.87 -1.87 2.06
C VAL A 82 -5.95 -0.66 2.21
N VAL A 83 -4.65 -0.89 2.09
CA VAL A 83 -3.66 0.19 2.09
C VAL A 83 -3.79 0.96 0.78
N ASP A 84 -4.04 2.26 0.87
CA ASP A 84 -4.10 3.10 -0.33
C ASP A 84 -2.71 3.29 -0.95
N PRO A 85 -2.61 3.61 -2.25
CA PRO A 85 -1.33 3.73 -2.94
C PRO A 85 -0.35 4.73 -2.32
N ILE A 86 -0.85 5.79 -1.66
CA ILE A 86 0.00 6.78 -1.01
C ILE A 86 0.59 6.19 0.27
N CYS A 87 -0.23 5.53 1.08
CA CYS A 87 0.24 4.88 2.30
C CYS A 87 1.20 3.73 2.02
N HIS A 88 1.00 2.99 0.92
CA HIS A 88 1.95 1.99 0.43
C HIS A 88 3.28 2.63 0.03
N ALA A 89 3.26 3.74 -0.72
CA ALA A 89 4.50 4.42 -1.12
C ALA A 89 5.31 4.89 0.11
N PHE A 90 4.61 5.41 1.13
CA PHE A 90 5.26 5.76 2.40
C PHE A 90 5.78 4.56 3.17
N GLN A 91 5.10 3.42 3.12
CA GLN A 91 5.49 2.21 3.86
C GLN A 91 6.91 1.74 3.51
N GLU A 92 7.33 1.86 2.26
CA GLU A 92 8.69 1.51 1.79
C GLU A 92 9.80 2.34 2.44
N LYS A 93 9.50 3.58 2.84
CA LYS A 93 10.47 4.52 3.44
C LYS A 93 10.19 4.82 4.90
N MET A 94 9.10 4.31 5.46
CA MET A 94 8.61 4.72 6.78
C MET A 94 9.61 4.43 7.89
N VAL A 95 10.29 3.28 7.86
CA VAL A 95 11.30 2.94 8.87
C VAL A 95 12.46 3.95 8.86
N SER A 96 12.92 4.36 7.67
CA SER A 96 13.97 5.37 7.50
C SER A 96 13.53 6.72 8.09
N ILE A 97 12.33 7.16 7.72
CA ILE A 97 11.70 8.40 8.20
C ILE A 97 11.57 8.39 9.73
N LEU A 98 11.08 7.30 10.31
CA LEU A 98 10.90 7.15 11.76
C LEU A 98 12.22 7.17 12.50
N ARG A 99 13.24 6.43 12.02
CA ARG A 99 14.58 6.46 12.62
C ARG A 99 15.18 7.85 12.58
N ALA A 100 15.04 8.57 11.46
CA ALA A 100 15.60 9.90 11.29
C ALA A 100 15.11 10.90 12.37
N VAL A 101 13.84 10.77 12.80
CA VAL A 101 13.20 11.64 13.80
C VAL A 101 13.20 11.05 15.23
N TYR A 102 13.55 9.77 15.41
CA TYR A 102 13.52 9.10 16.71
C TYR A 102 14.92 8.81 17.29
N ALA A 103 15.84 8.34 16.46
CA ALA A 103 17.13 7.81 16.91
C ALA A 103 18.05 8.93 17.43
N GLY A 104 18.67 8.69 18.59
CA GLY A 104 19.60 9.64 19.22
C GLY A 104 18.95 10.88 19.86
N GLU A 105 17.62 10.96 19.88
CA GLU A 105 16.88 12.07 20.47
C GLU A 105 16.51 11.82 21.95
N SER A 106 16.14 12.87 22.68
CA SER A 106 15.71 12.76 24.08
C SER A 106 14.36 12.05 24.23
N GLU A 107 14.08 11.50 25.41
CA GLU A 107 12.82 10.80 25.70
C GLU A 107 11.57 11.66 25.38
N ASP A 108 11.58 12.95 25.74
CA ASP A 108 10.49 13.88 25.43
C ASP A 108 10.24 14.04 23.93
N ARG A 109 11.30 13.96 23.12
CA ARG A 109 11.25 14.06 21.66
C ARG A 109 10.78 12.76 21.03
N GLN A 110 11.28 11.64 21.54
CA GLN A 110 10.85 10.30 21.15
C GLN A 110 9.37 10.04 21.47
N ASP A 111 8.87 10.51 22.61
CA ASP A 111 7.47 10.38 23.01
C ASP A 111 6.52 11.09 22.03
N ARG A 112 6.95 12.18 21.38
CA ARG A 112 6.15 12.83 20.33
C ARG A 112 5.94 11.93 19.12
N VAL A 113 6.99 11.23 18.69
CA VAL A 113 6.92 10.27 17.57
C VAL A 113 6.05 9.07 17.96
N LEU A 114 6.24 8.54 19.17
CA LEU A 114 5.43 7.43 19.71
C LEU A 114 3.95 7.77 19.80
N LYS A 115 3.60 9.00 20.21
CA LYS A 115 2.20 9.46 20.25
C LYS A 115 1.56 9.44 18.86
N VAL A 116 2.31 9.77 17.81
CA VAL A 116 1.82 9.70 16.42
C VAL A 116 1.62 8.24 15.99
N LEU A 117 2.58 7.34 16.27
CA LEU A 117 2.41 5.91 15.96
C LEU A 117 1.20 5.28 16.67
N ARG A 118 1.00 5.59 17.95
CA ARG A 118 -0.20 5.16 18.71
C ARG A 118 -1.49 5.68 18.08
N LEU A 119 -1.47 6.90 17.55
CA LEU A 119 -2.60 7.47 16.82
C LEU A 119 -2.87 6.70 15.53
N TRP A 120 -1.83 6.29 14.79
CA TRP A 120 -1.95 5.50 13.57
C TRP A 120 -2.56 4.12 13.85
N ALA A 121 -2.17 3.45 14.93
CA ALA A 121 -2.81 2.21 15.39
C ALA A 121 -4.29 2.43 15.71
N THR A 122 -4.60 3.45 16.51
CA THR A 122 -5.99 3.77 16.92
C THR A 122 -6.89 4.08 15.73
N LYS A 123 -6.35 4.71 14.69
CA LYS A 123 -7.09 5.07 13.48
C LYS A 123 -6.96 4.06 12.34
N SER A 124 -6.25 2.96 12.57
CA SER A 124 -5.97 1.92 11.56
C SER A 124 -5.43 2.50 10.25
N PHE A 125 -4.47 3.43 10.34
CA PHE A 125 -3.76 3.91 9.14
C PHE A 125 -2.98 2.77 8.48
N TYR A 126 -2.42 1.91 9.34
CA TYR A 126 -1.81 0.63 9.04
C TYR A 126 -2.37 -0.42 10.01
N ASP A 127 -2.20 -1.70 9.69
CA ASP A 127 -2.56 -2.81 10.58
C ASP A 127 -1.59 -2.92 11.78
N ASP A 128 -2.01 -3.66 12.81
CA ASP A 128 -1.27 -3.79 14.06
C ASP A 128 0.13 -4.41 13.88
N ASN A 129 0.30 -5.36 12.95
CA ASN A 129 1.60 -5.97 12.69
C ASN A 129 2.55 -4.96 12.07
N THR A 130 2.07 -4.17 11.12
CA THR A 130 2.85 -3.09 10.50
C THR A 130 3.25 -2.02 11.53
N ILE A 131 2.34 -1.62 12.42
CA ILE A 131 2.66 -0.67 13.50
C ILE A 131 3.71 -1.25 14.47
N GLN A 132 3.56 -2.51 14.89
CA GLN A 132 4.52 -3.17 15.76
C GLN A 132 5.90 -3.24 15.10
N MET A 133 5.96 -3.62 13.82
CA MET A 133 7.20 -3.64 13.04
C MET A 133 7.86 -2.25 13.03
N TYR A 134 7.10 -1.17 12.82
CA TYR A 134 7.64 0.19 12.87
C TYR A 134 8.21 0.54 14.23
N GLU A 135 7.52 0.20 15.33
CA GLU A 135 8.01 0.46 16.67
C GLU A 135 9.31 -0.28 17.00
N GLU A 136 9.43 -1.54 16.59
CA GLU A 136 10.63 -2.35 16.79
C GLU A 136 11.78 -1.85 15.93
N GLN A 137 11.52 -1.62 14.64
CA GLN A 137 12.54 -1.21 13.69
C GLN A 137 13.08 0.20 13.96
N MET A 138 12.24 1.15 14.39
CA MET A 138 12.73 2.51 14.68
C MET A 138 13.63 2.57 15.91
N LYS A 139 13.46 1.64 16.86
CA LYS A 139 14.28 1.52 18.08
C LYS A 139 15.54 0.69 17.84
N SER A 140 15.63 0.00 16.71
CA SER A 140 16.77 -0.83 16.34
C SER A 140 17.87 0.00 15.70
N ASP A 141 19.11 -0.21 16.16
CA ASP A 141 20.33 0.36 15.57
C ASP A 141 20.86 -0.46 14.38
N GLY A 142 20.21 -1.58 14.04
CA GLY A 142 20.62 -2.46 12.93
C GLY A 142 20.24 -1.91 11.56
N PRO A 143 20.83 -2.41 10.45
CA PRO A 143 20.43 -1.99 9.10
C PRO A 143 18.92 -2.20 8.88
N ILE A 144 18.27 -1.28 8.15
CA ILE A 144 16.85 -1.41 7.79
C ILE A 144 16.74 -2.68 6.93
N PRO A 145 15.96 -3.70 7.35
CA PRO A 145 15.74 -4.85 6.50
C PRO A 145 15.02 -4.37 5.24
N GLU A 146 15.62 -4.66 4.09
CA GLU A 146 15.03 -4.42 2.80
C GLU A 146 13.71 -5.20 2.76
N THR A 147 12.58 -4.48 2.68
CA THR A 147 11.26 -5.10 2.51
C THR A 147 11.26 -5.77 1.15
N LYS A 148 11.69 -7.03 1.11
CA LYS A 148 11.32 -7.92 0.01
C LYS A 148 9.80 -7.99 0.03
N PRO A 149 9.11 -7.77 -1.10
CA PRO A 149 7.69 -8.05 -1.15
C PRO A 149 7.48 -9.50 -0.73
N GLU A 150 6.71 -9.72 0.33
CA GLU A 150 6.29 -11.05 0.81
C GLU A 150 5.32 -11.77 -0.16
N ASP A 151 5.31 -11.37 -1.43
CA ASP A 151 4.57 -12.01 -2.54
C ASP A 151 5.51 -12.51 -3.66
N GLU A 152 6.81 -12.65 -3.42
CA GLU A 152 7.57 -13.68 -4.15
C GLU A 152 7.29 -15.03 -3.47
N GLU A 153 6.10 -15.59 -3.71
CA GLU A 153 5.99 -17.04 -3.75
C GLU A 153 7.07 -17.50 -4.72
N GLU A 154 8.18 -18.01 -4.20
CA GLU A 154 9.17 -18.74 -4.99
C GLU A 154 8.38 -19.76 -5.78
N ILE A 155 8.19 -19.48 -7.08
CA ILE A 155 7.48 -20.34 -8.01
C ILE A 155 7.95 -21.77 -7.73
N PRO A 156 7.05 -22.63 -7.20
CA PRO A 156 7.45 -23.95 -6.79
C PRO A 156 8.16 -24.65 -7.96
N PRO A 157 9.14 -25.54 -7.74
CA PRO A 157 9.93 -26.12 -8.84
C PRO A 157 9.12 -26.77 -9.96
N TRP A 158 7.86 -27.15 -9.70
CA TRP A 158 6.92 -27.69 -10.68
C TRP A 158 6.23 -26.63 -11.57
N LEU A 159 6.30 -25.35 -11.23
CA LEU A 159 5.71 -24.23 -11.96
C LEU A 159 6.75 -23.45 -12.80
N ARG A 160 8.04 -23.81 -12.70
CA ARG A 160 9.08 -23.36 -13.66
C ARG A 160 8.91 -24.12 -14.99
N GLN A 161 7.93 -23.73 -15.79
CA GLN A 161 7.87 -24.21 -17.17
C GLN A 161 8.94 -23.50 -18.01
N ASP A 162 9.88 -24.30 -18.53
CA ASP A 162 10.86 -23.92 -19.53
C ASP A 162 10.13 -23.35 -20.76
N TYR A 163 10.10 -22.03 -20.89
CA TYR A 163 9.79 -21.36 -22.16
C TYR A 163 10.98 -21.51 -23.11
N ASN A 164 11.26 -22.75 -23.53
CA ASN A 164 12.06 -22.98 -24.71
C ASN A 164 11.75 -24.35 -25.32
N SER A 165 10.68 -24.44 -26.12
CA SER A 165 10.50 -25.47 -27.15
C SER A 165 9.38 -25.12 -28.14
N GLY A 166 9.76 -24.58 -29.30
CA GLY A 166 9.04 -24.74 -30.57
C GLY A 166 7.76 -23.91 -30.80
N PRO A 167 7.34 -23.74 -32.06
CA PRO A 167 6.06 -23.10 -32.40
C PRO A 167 4.89 -23.96 -31.91
N PRO A 168 3.72 -23.35 -31.61
CA PRO A 168 2.59 -24.05 -31.02
C PRO A 168 2.04 -25.15 -31.96
N PRO A 169 1.58 -26.29 -31.43
CA PRO A 169 0.81 -27.23 -32.24
C PRO A 169 -0.51 -26.57 -32.64
N GLN A 170 -0.84 -26.64 -33.93
CA GLN A 170 -2.14 -26.24 -34.46
C GLN A 170 -3.26 -26.95 -33.70
N SER A 171 -4.26 -26.18 -33.30
CA SER A 171 -5.50 -26.66 -32.70
C SER A 171 -6.16 -27.71 -33.61
N ALA A 172 -6.33 -28.93 -33.09
CA ALA A 172 -7.16 -29.93 -33.73
C ALA A 172 -8.63 -29.43 -33.80
N PRO A 173 -9.34 -29.62 -34.92
CA PRO A 173 -10.75 -29.24 -35.00
C PRO A 173 -11.60 -30.14 -34.10
N TRP A 174 -12.52 -29.52 -33.36
CA TRP A 174 -13.53 -30.17 -32.53
C TRP A 174 -14.29 -31.24 -33.32
N GLN A 175 -14.39 -32.46 -32.76
CA GLN A 175 -15.29 -33.51 -33.23
C GLN A 175 -16.49 -33.64 -32.29
N PRO A 176 -17.72 -33.69 -32.80
CA PRO A 176 -18.90 -33.94 -31.95
C PRO A 176 -18.94 -35.41 -31.48
N PRO A 177 -19.56 -35.68 -30.32
CA PRO A 177 -19.71 -37.03 -29.80
C PRO A 177 -20.64 -37.90 -30.68
N PRO A 178 -20.44 -39.22 -30.72
CA PRO A 178 -21.23 -40.13 -31.55
C PRO A 178 -22.69 -40.21 -31.09
N PRO A 179 -23.64 -40.41 -32.03
CA PRO A 179 -25.07 -40.48 -31.72
C PRO A 179 -25.40 -41.72 -30.87
N GLN A 180 -26.04 -41.50 -29.73
CA GLN A 180 -26.66 -42.57 -28.94
C GLN A 180 -27.88 -43.11 -29.68
N GLY A 181 -27.74 -44.31 -30.25
CA GLY A 181 -28.84 -45.06 -30.84
C GLY A 181 -29.79 -45.60 -29.77
N ASP A 182 -31.07 -45.33 -29.99
CA ASP A 182 -32.25 -46.14 -29.66
C ASP A 182 -32.30 -46.89 -28.32
N ARG A 183 -32.96 -46.27 -27.33
CA ARG A 183 -33.91 -46.99 -26.47
C ARG A 183 -35.29 -46.34 -26.55
N LYS A 184 -36.23 -47.18 -26.98
CA LYS A 184 -37.66 -46.96 -27.22
C LYS A 184 -38.48 -46.70 -25.92
N PRO A 185 -39.75 -46.27 -26.06
CA PRO A 185 -40.31 -45.15 -25.33
C PRO A 185 -41.13 -45.51 -24.09
N TYR A 186 -41.39 -44.47 -23.30
CA TYR A 186 -42.45 -44.27 -22.32
C TYR A 186 -43.65 -45.20 -22.44
N GLY A 187 -43.92 -45.94 -21.35
CA GLY A 187 -45.22 -46.54 -21.06
C GLY A 187 -45.84 -45.84 -19.85
N ASP A 188 -47.07 -45.37 -20.09
CA ASP A 188 -48.20 -45.24 -19.15
C ASP A 188 -48.17 -44.13 -18.07
N GLU A 189 -48.59 -42.94 -18.52
CA GLU A 189 -49.75 -42.17 -18.05
C GLU A 189 -50.32 -42.43 -16.63
N PRO A 190 -50.38 -41.43 -15.74
CA PRO A 190 -51.37 -41.36 -14.69
C PRO A 190 -52.57 -40.48 -15.11
N ASP A 191 -53.74 -41.14 -15.14
CA ASP A 191 -55.08 -40.65 -15.45
C ASP A 191 -55.45 -39.37 -14.68
N ALA A 192 -55.76 -38.31 -15.43
CA ALA A 192 -56.33 -37.08 -14.91
C ALA A 192 -57.85 -37.22 -14.72
N LYS A 193 -58.29 -37.66 -13.53
CA LYS A 193 -59.67 -37.45 -13.03
C LYS A 193 -59.69 -37.41 -11.51
N ARG A 194 -59.79 -36.21 -10.91
CA ARG A 194 -61.07 -35.67 -10.43
C ARG A 194 -60.87 -34.30 -9.80
N MET A 195 -61.75 -33.40 -10.20
CA MET A 195 -61.81 -31.99 -9.86
C MET A 195 -62.78 -31.80 -8.68
N ARG A 196 -62.46 -30.81 -7.82
CA ARG A 196 -63.34 -29.94 -6.99
C ARG A 196 -63.83 -30.40 -5.60
N TYR A 197 -63.70 -29.44 -4.66
CA TYR A 197 -64.69 -28.92 -3.66
C TYR A 197 -65.93 -29.79 -3.46
N ASP A 198 -66.31 -30.25 -2.27
CA ASP A 198 -66.30 -29.66 -0.92
C ASP A 198 -65.96 -30.72 0.15
#